data_AF-A0A2I2Z6F5-F1
#
_entry.id   AF-A0A2I2Z6F5-F1
#
_cell.length_a   1.000
_cell.length_b   1.000
_cell.length_c   1.000
_cell.angle_alpha   90.00
_cell.angle_beta   90.00
_cell.angle_gamma   90.00
#
_symmetry.space_group_name_H-M   'P 1'
#
loop_
_entity.id
_entity.type
_entity.pdbx_description
1 polymer ?
#
loop_
_entity_poly.entity_id
_entity_poly.type
_entity_poly.pdbx_seq_one_letter_code
_entity_poly.pdbx_strand_id
1 'polypeptide(L)'
;MPGFDYKFLEKPKRRLLCPLCGKPMREPVQVSPCGHRFCDTCLQEFLSGEGTHLSLYIRVLPGAFDNLLEWPFARRVTFSLLDQSDPGLAKPQHVTETFHPDPNWKNFQKPGTWRGSLDESSLGFGYPKFISHQDIRKRNYVRDDAVFIRAAVELPRKILS
;
A
#
# COMPACT_ATOMS: atom_id res chain seq x y z
N MET A 1 -2.44 1.51 21.60
CA MET A 1 -3.72 1.44 22.33
C MET A 1 -4.66 2.53 21.80
N PRO A 2 -5.92 2.21 21.46
CA PRO A 2 -6.89 3.19 20.96
C PRO A 2 -7.27 4.25 21.99
N GLY A 3 -7.03 5.53 21.67
CA GLY A 3 -7.51 6.68 22.44
C GLY A 3 -7.13 6.72 23.93
N PHE A 4 -7.65 7.73 24.64
CA PHE A 4 -7.58 7.81 26.10
C PHE A 4 -8.90 7.35 26.74
N ASP A 5 -8.79 6.45 27.71
CA ASP A 5 -9.91 5.94 28.49
C ASP A 5 -9.85 6.50 29.92
N TYR A 6 -10.00 7.82 30.02
CA TYR A 6 -9.99 8.55 31.28
C TYR A 6 -11.30 9.31 31.49
N LYS A 7 -11.65 9.51 32.76
CA LYS A 7 -12.72 10.43 33.13
C LYS A 7 -12.15 11.85 33.19
N PHE A 8 -12.51 12.66 32.21
CA PHE A 8 -12.09 14.06 32.15
C PHE A 8 -12.98 14.91 33.07
N LEU A 9 -12.38 15.91 33.74
CA LEU A 9 -13.12 16.88 34.55
C LEU A 9 -14.16 17.64 33.71
N GLU A 10 -13.78 18.01 32.48
CA GLU A 10 -14.65 18.61 31.48
C GLU A 10 -14.85 17.68 30.30
N LYS A 11 -16.04 17.71 29.70
CA LYS A 11 -16.33 16.92 28.49
C LYS A 11 -15.42 17.38 27.35
N PRO A 12 -14.60 16.49 26.76
CA PRO A 12 -13.74 16.86 25.64
C PRO A 12 -14.56 17.37 24.45
N LYS A 13 -14.09 18.44 23.81
CA LYS A 13 -14.69 18.98 22.60
C LYS A 13 -14.66 17.93 21.49
N ARG A 14 -15.72 17.85 20.67
CA ARG A 14 -15.85 16.85 19.59
C ARG A 14 -14.62 16.78 18.66
N ARG A 15 -13.99 17.91 18.38
CA ARG A 15 -12.77 18.01 17.53
C ARG A 15 -11.54 17.29 18.09
N LEU A 16 -11.56 16.90 19.35
CA LEU A 16 -10.49 16.19 20.05
C LEU A 16 -10.76 14.68 20.12
N LEU A 17 -11.92 14.24 19.67
CA LEU A 17 -12.31 12.83 19.66
C LEU A 17 -11.87 12.18 18.35
N CYS A 18 -11.38 10.95 18.44
CA CYS A 18 -11.07 10.12 17.29
C CYS A 18 -12.38 9.64 16.63
N PRO A 19 -12.56 9.83 15.31
CA PRO A 19 -13.75 9.32 14.62
C PRO A 19 -13.87 7.78 14.60
N LEU A 20 -12.76 7.05 14.76
CA LEU A 20 -12.74 5.58 14.68
C LEU A 20 -13.11 4.92 16.02
N CYS A 21 -12.56 5.41 17.14
CA CYS A 21 -12.83 4.81 18.46
C CYS A 21 -13.76 5.64 19.35
N GLY A 22 -14.14 6.86 18.94
CA GLY A 22 -15.02 7.76 19.70
C GLY A 22 -14.40 8.38 20.96
N LYS A 23 -13.17 7.99 21.33
CA LYS A 23 -12.45 8.46 22.52
C LYS A 23 -11.54 9.66 22.21
N PRO A 24 -11.13 10.47 23.21
CA PRO A 24 -10.11 11.49 23.02
C PRO A 24 -8.84 10.90 22.39
N MET A 25 -8.32 11.57 21.37
CA MET A 25 -7.22 11.04 20.56
C MET A 25 -5.95 10.83 21.39
N ARG A 26 -5.36 9.64 21.26
CA ARG A 26 -3.99 9.33 21.70
C ARG A 26 -3.08 9.39 20.48
N GLU A 27 -1.95 10.08 20.61
CA GLU A 27 -0.97 10.25 19.52
C GLU A 27 -1.66 10.66 18.20
N PRO A 28 -2.28 11.85 18.17
CA PRO A 28 -3.11 12.25 17.05
C PRO A 28 -2.29 12.39 15.76
N VAL A 29 -2.71 11.70 14.70
CA VAL A 29 -2.16 11.82 13.35
C VAL A 29 -3.17 12.54 12.46
N GLN A 30 -2.70 13.49 11.66
CA GLN A 30 -3.53 14.25 10.72
C GLN A 30 -3.35 13.73 9.28
N VAL A 31 -4.47 13.40 8.63
CA VAL A 31 -4.50 13.04 7.21
C VAL A 31 -4.40 14.33 6.38
N SER A 32 -3.23 14.58 5.80
CA SER A 32 -2.92 15.84 5.10
C SER A 32 -3.99 16.26 4.05
N PRO A 33 -4.47 15.36 3.17
CA PRO A 33 -5.46 15.74 2.15
C PRO A 33 -6.79 16.29 2.68
N CYS A 34 -7.24 15.87 3.87
CA CYS A 34 -8.58 16.23 4.38
C CYS A 34 -8.58 16.86 5.79
N GLY A 35 -7.41 16.99 6.42
CA GLY A 35 -7.26 17.60 7.75
C GLY A 35 -7.86 16.80 8.92
N HIS A 36 -8.51 15.66 8.66
CA HIS A 36 -9.06 14.80 9.71
C HIS A 36 -7.95 14.23 10.59
N ARG A 37 -8.26 14.09 11.88
CA ARG A 37 -7.32 13.55 12.88
C ARG A 37 -7.87 12.28 13.51
N PHE A 38 -6.98 11.33 13.75
CA PHE A 38 -7.26 10.03 14.32
C PHE A 38 -6.20 9.68 15.37
N CYS A 39 -6.46 8.70 16.25
CA CYS A 39 -5.35 8.08 16.98
C CYS A 39 -4.44 7.37 15.98
N ASP A 40 -3.11 7.41 16.17
CA ASP A 40 -2.16 6.69 15.32
C ASP A 40 -2.55 5.21 15.14
N THR A 41 -2.73 4.49 16.26
CA THR A 41 -3.07 3.07 16.21
C THR A 41 -4.41 2.78 15.55
N CYS A 42 -5.41 3.65 15.74
CA CYS A 42 -6.71 3.46 15.09
C CYS A 42 -6.60 3.64 13.57
N LEU A 43 -5.83 4.62 13.11
CA LEU A 43 -5.62 4.85 11.69
C LEU A 43 -4.84 3.68 11.07
N GLN A 44 -3.79 3.21 11.73
CA GLN A 44 -3.00 2.06 11.28
C GLN A 44 -3.85 0.79 11.18
N GLU A 45 -4.63 0.45 12.21
CA GLU A 45 -5.56 -0.69 12.19
C GLU A 45 -6.62 -0.55 11.09
N PHE A 46 -7.19 0.65 10.92
CA PHE A 46 -8.19 0.90 9.88
C PHE A 46 -7.62 0.74 8.47
N LEU A 47 -6.36 1.13 8.26
CA LEU A 47 -5.68 1.00 6.96
C LEU A 47 -5.12 -0.42 6.74
N SER A 48 -4.89 -1.19 7.80
CA SER A 48 -4.38 -2.56 7.73
C SER A 48 -5.36 -3.51 7.07
N GLY A 49 -4.84 -4.38 6.19
CA GLY A 49 -5.57 -5.50 5.59
C GLY A 49 -5.36 -6.83 6.34
N GLU A 50 -4.63 -6.82 7.46
CA GLU A 50 -4.26 -8.02 8.19
C GLU A 50 -5.48 -8.91 8.52
N GLY A 51 -5.33 -10.22 8.32
CA GLY A 51 -6.37 -11.22 8.54
C GLY A 51 -7.57 -11.18 7.59
N THR A 52 -7.70 -10.16 6.74
CA THR A 52 -8.91 -9.93 5.91
C THR A 52 -8.63 -9.80 4.42
N HIS A 53 -7.41 -9.44 4.02
CA HIS A 53 -7.03 -9.18 2.64
C HIS A 53 -5.68 -9.81 2.30
N LEU A 54 -5.50 -10.13 1.01
CA LEU A 54 -4.18 -10.26 0.43
C LEU A 54 -3.59 -8.85 0.23
N SER A 55 -2.35 -8.65 0.67
CA SER A 55 -1.60 -7.40 0.48
C SER A 55 -0.50 -7.60 -0.56
N LEU A 56 -0.24 -6.60 -1.41
CA LEU A 56 0.86 -6.61 -2.38
C LEU A 56 1.75 -5.40 -2.20
N TYR A 57 3.07 -5.60 -2.25
CA TYR A 57 4.07 -4.55 -2.12
C TYR A 57 5.22 -4.71 -3.13
N ILE A 58 5.92 -3.62 -3.45
CA ILE A 58 7.14 -3.58 -4.24
C ILE A 58 8.14 -2.61 -3.61
N ARG A 59 9.41 -2.98 -3.65
CA ARG A 59 10.53 -2.14 -3.22
C ARG A 59 11.62 -2.14 -4.28
N VAL A 60 12.31 -1.01 -4.40
CA VAL A 60 13.52 -0.92 -5.23
C VAL A 60 14.70 -1.46 -4.44
N LEU A 61 15.52 -2.29 -5.07
CA LEU A 61 16.69 -2.93 -4.46
C LEU A 61 17.98 -2.39 -5.08
N PRO A 62 19.10 -2.39 -4.34
CA PRO A 62 20.40 -2.05 -4.90
C PRO A 62 20.73 -2.91 -6.12
N GLY A 63 21.08 -2.26 -7.23
CA GLY A 63 21.46 -2.88 -8.49
C GLY A 63 22.86 -2.46 -8.93
N ALA A 64 23.54 -3.34 -9.69
CA ALA A 64 24.89 -3.07 -10.21
C ALA A 64 24.95 -1.87 -11.16
N PHE A 65 23.81 -1.48 -11.75
CA PHE A 65 23.70 -0.43 -12.75
C PHE A 65 23.03 0.84 -12.23
N ASP A 66 22.81 0.99 -10.91
CA ASP A 66 22.07 2.12 -10.33
C ASP A 66 22.68 3.49 -10.65
N ASN A 67 23.98 3.55 -10.95
CA ASN A 67 24.67 4.78 -11.39
C ASN A 67 24.32 5.22 -12.82
N LEU A 68 23.74 4.32 -13.62
CA LEU A 68 23.33 4.58 -15.01
C LEU A 68 21.83 4.87 -15.12
N LEU A 69 21.07 4.75 -14.02
CA LEU A 69 19.62 4.91 -13.99
C LEU A 69 19.22 6.31 -13.47
N GLU A 70 18.04 6.75 -13.89
CA GLU A 70 17.39 7.96 -13.37
C GLU A 70 16.83 7.70 -11.96
N TRP A 71 16.96 8.71 -11.08
CA TRP A 71 16.46 8.66 -9.70
C TRP A 71 15.72 9.95 -9.32
N PRO A 72 14.66 9.89 -8.49
CA PRO A 72 14.05 8.67 -7.93
C PRO A 72 13.38 7.78 -8.99
N PHE A 73 13.14 6.51 -8.67
CA PHE A 73 12.41 5.59 -9.54
C PHE A 73 11.03 6.16 -9.84
N ALA A 74 10.74 6.41 -11.12
CA ALA A 74 9.53 7.13 -11.55
C ALA A 74 8.69 6.36 -12.60
N ARG A 75 9.01 5.08 -12.85
CA ARG A 75 8.28 4.28 -13.84
C ARG A 75 6.95 3.83 -13.26
N ARG A 76 5.86 4.00 -14.04
CA ARG A 76 4.52 3.53 -13.64
C ARG A 76 4.57 2.03 -13.35
N VAL A 77 3.94 1.62 -12.25
CA VAL A 77 3.82 0.21 -11.86
C VAL A 77 2.34 -0.18 -11.80
N THR A 78 2.02 -1.35 -12.32
CA THR A 78 0.69 -1.95 -12.29
C THR A 78 0.77 -3.34 -11.68
N PHE A 79 0.09 -3.54 -10.55
CA PHE A 79 -0.14 -4.87 -9.99
C PHE A 79 -1.42 -5.47 -10.56
N SER A 80 -1.43 -6.78 -10.78
CA SER A 80 -2.63 -7.52 -11.14
C SER A 80 -2.66 -8.89 -10.44
N LEU A 81 -3.79 -9.25 -9.85
CA LEU A 81 -4.12 -10.64 -9.54
C LEU A 81 -4.96 -11.20 -10.69
N LEU A 82 -4.45 -12.25 -11.32
CA LEU A 82 -5.03 -12.78 -12.54
C LEU A 82 -6.20 -13.71 -12.23
N ASP A 83 -7.40 -13.34 -12.71
CA ASP A 83 -8.50 -14.29 -12.96
C ASP A 83 -8.06 -15.34 -14.00
N GLN A 84 -8.04 -16.62 -13.61
CA GLN A 84 -7.55 -17.75 -14.41
C GLN A 84 -8.64 -18.42 -15.28
N SER A 85 -9.67 -17.64 -15.65
CA SER A 85 -10.71 -18.05 -16.60
C SER A 85 -10.16 -18.15 -18.02
N ASP A 86 -10.67 -19.09 -18.82
CA ASP A 86 -10.28 -19.23 -20.23
C ASP A 86 -10.70 -17.97 -21.02
N PRO A 87 -9.74 -17.19 -21.58
CA PRO A 87 -10.04 -15.98 -22.33
C PRO A 87 -10.89 -16.21 -23.58
N GLY A 88 -10.88 -17.43 -24.15
CA GLY A 88 -11.71 -17.81 -25.30
C GLY A 88 -13.18 -18.04 -24.95
N LEU A 89 -13.51 -18.28 -23.67
CA LEU A 89 -14.87 -18.55 -23.20
C LEU A 89 -15.47 -17.37 -22.44
N ALA A 90 -14.67 -16.70 -21.61
CA ALA A 90 -15.10 -15.55 -20.83
C ALA A 90 -13.93 -14.58 -20.63
N LYS A 91 -14.19 -13.28 -20.74
CA LYS A 91 -13.16 -12.26 -20.48
C LYS A 91 -12.70 -12.35 -19.01
N PRO A 92 -11.40 -12.62 -18.75
CA PRO A 92 -10.88 -12.65 -17.39
C PRO A 92 -11.02 -11.27 -16.72
N GLN A 93 -11.43 -11.25 -15.46
CA GLN A 93 -11.59 -10.01 -14.69
C GLN A 93 -10.50 -9.91 -13.63
N HIS A 94 -9.28 -9.57 -14.06
CA HIS A 94 -8.14 -9.37 -13.16
C HIS A 94 -8.41 -8.20 -12.19
N VAL A 95 -8.05 -8.37 -10.92
CA VAL A 95 -7.99 -7.24 -9.97
C VAL A 95 -6.70 -6.49 -10.22
N THR A 96 -6.78 -5.18 -10.48
CA THR A 96 -5.64 -4.39 -10.96
C THR A 96 -5.56 -3.08 -10.21
N GLU A 97 -4.37 -2.74 -9.72
CA GLU A 97 -4.05 -1.43 -9.17
C GLU A 97 -2.84 -0.85 -9.88
N THR A 98 -2.85 0.47 -10.13
CA THR A 98 -1.77 1.17 -10.81
C THR A 98 -1.38 2.41 -10.02
N PHE A 99 -0.07 2.64 -9.89
CA PHE A 99 0.45 3.84 -9.27
C PHE A 99 1.61 4.43 -10.05
N HIS A 100 1.80 5.72 -9.84
CA HIS A 100 3.02 6.44 -10.20
C HIS A 100 3.84 6.59 -8.92
N PRO A 101 5.10 6.12 -8.90
CA PRO A 101 5.97 6.31 -7.74
C PRO A 101 6.05 7.77 -7.32
N ASP A 102 5.74 8.07 -6.06
CA ASP A 102 5.89 9.42 -5.50
C ASP A 102 7.39 9.72 -5.30
N PRO A 103 7.94 10.78 -5.92
CA PRO A 103 9.36 11.12 -5.82
C PRO A 103 9.80 11.50 -4.41
N ASN A 104 8.89 11.81 -3.48
CA ASN A 104 9.21 12.10 -2.08
C ASN A 104 9.28 10.83 -1.22
N TRP A 105 8.89 9.69 -1.78
CA TRP A 105 8.81 8.46 -1.00
C TRP A 105 10.18 7.77 -0.92
N LYS A 106 10.60 7.45 0.31
CA LYS A 106 11.96 6.95 0.60
C LYS A 106 12.31 5.67 -0.18
N ASN A 107 11.35 4.76 -0.38
CA ASN A 107 11.60 3.48 -1.08
C ASN A 107 11.82 3.62 -2.60
N PHE A 108 11.56 4.79 -3.18
CA PHE A 108 11.84 5.05 -4.59
C PHE A 108 13.13 5.85 -4.80
N GLN A 109 13.82 6.23 -3.72
CA GLN A 109 15.14 6.85 -3.82
C GLN A 109 16.21 5.84 -4.23
N LYS A 110 17.34 6.35 -4.71
CA LYS A 110 18.51 5.53 -5.07
C LYS A 110 18.96 4.66 -3.88
N PRO A 111 18.98 3.32 -4.02
CA PRO A 111 19.47 2.43 -2.99
C PRO A 111 20.95 2.69 -2.67
N GLY A 112 21.35 2.50 -1.41
CA GLY A 112 22.76 2.56 -0.99
C GLY A 112 23.31 3.93 -0.58
N THR A 113 22.54 5.02 -0.72
CA THR A 113 22.90 6.33 -0.15
C THR A 113 22.69 6.39 1.37
N TRP A 114 21.85 5.51 1.92
CA TRP A 114 21.56 5.43 3.34
C TRP A 114 22.38 4.33 4.02
N ARG A 115 23.60 4.65 4.45
CA ARG A 115 24.35 3.84 5.43
C ARG A 115 23.83 4.16 6.83
N GLY A 116 22.63 3.66 7.15
CA GLY A 116 22.08 3.81 8.51
C GLY A 116 20.56 3.91 8.54
N SER A 117 19.88 2.78 8.40
CA SER A 117 18.92 2.32 9.41
C SER A 117 18.53 0.90 9.04
N LEU A 118 18.62 0.00 10.01
CA LEU A 118 18.15 -1.38 9.90
C LEU A 118 16.61 -1.46 9.95
N ASP A 119 15.91 -0.33 9.94
CA ASP A 119 14.48 -0.26 10.22
C ASP A 119 13.86 1.01 9.59
N GLU A 120 12.63 0.85 9.08
CA GLU A 120 11.51 1.81 9.01
C GLU A 120 10.60 1.65 7.78
N SER A 121 10.93 0.77 6.81
CA SER A 121 9.96 0.34 5.79
C SER A 121 10.44 -0.93 5.10
N SER A 122 10.40 -2.07 5.79
CA SER A 122 10.80 -3.35 5.22
C SER A 122 9.93 -3.79 4.03
N LEU A 123 8.66 -3.35 3.98
CA LEU A 123 7.66 -3.86 3.03
C LEU A 123 7.69 -3.19 1.65
N GLY A 124 8.09 -1.92 1.52
CA GLY A 124 7.99 -1.17 0.26
C GLY A 124 6.58 -0.64 -0.04
N PHE A 125 6.34 -0.11 -1.24
CA PHE A 125 5.08 0.54 -1.63
C PHE A 125 4.05 -0.51 -1.98
N GLY A 126 2.81 -0.32 -1.57
CA GLY A 126 1.77 -1.20 -2.06
C GLY A 126 0.42 -0.98 -1.43
N TYR A 127 -0.38 -2.03 -1.49
CA TYR A 127 -1.80 -2.02 -1.18
C TYR A 127 -2.05 -3.04 -0.07
N PRO A 128 -2.16 -2.59 1.21
CA PRO A 128 -2.49 -3.47 2.32
C PRO A 128 -3.82 -4.22 2.11
N LYS A 129 -4.79 -3.56 1.46
CA LYS A 129 -6.11 -4.11 1.12
C LYS A 129 -6.26 -4.31 -0.39
N PHE A 130 -5.35 -5.06 -1.02
CA PHE A 130 -5.37 -5.26 -2.48
C PHE A 130 -6.61 -6.07 -2.94
N ILE A 131 -6.91 -7.18 -2.28
CA ILE A 131 -8.17 -7.94 -2.49
C ILE A 131 -8.58 -8.64 -1.20
N SER A 132 -9.87 -8.64 -0.88
CA SER A 132 -10.38 -9.29 0.33
C SER A 132 -10.35 -10.82 0.19
N HIS A 133 -10.26 -11.53 1.32
CA HIS A 133 -10.37 -12.99 1.35
C HIS A 133 -11.73 -13.51 0.85
N GLN A 134 -12.77 -12.69 0.91
CA GLN A 134 -14.08 -13.03 0.34
C GLN A 134 -14.06 -12.88 -1.19
N ASP A 135 -13.51 -11.77 -1.70
CA ASP A 135 -13.49 -11.48 -3.13
C ASP A 135 -12.55 -12.38 -3.92
N ILE A 136 -11.40 -12.76 -3.33
CA ILE A 136 -10.45 -13.68 -3.97
C ILE A 136 -11.06 -15.06 -4.22
N ARG A 137 -12.16 -15.41 -3.55
CA ARG A 137 -12.90 -16.68 -3.72
C ARG A 137 -14.06 -16.59 -4.71
N LYS A 138 -14.42 -15.39 -5.21
CA LYS A 138 -15.59 -15.20 -6.10
C LYS A 138 -15.39 -15.66 -7.54
N ARG A 139 -14.15 -15.77 -8.01
CA ARG A 139 -13.77 -16.12 -9.39
C ARG A 139 -12.60 -17.10 -9.39
N ASN A 140 -12.03 -17.37 -10.56
CA ASN A 140 -10.87 -18.22 -10.74
C ASN A 140 -9.55 -17.52 -10.35
N TYR A 141 -9.54 -16.67 -9.32
CA TYR A 141 -8.30 -16.05 -8.83
C TYR A 141 -7.41 -17.10 -8.15
N VAL A 142 -8.02 -18.01 -7.39
CA VAL A 142 -7.39 -19.22 -6.85
C VAL A 142 -7.88 -20.41 -7.67
N ARG A 143 -6.97 -21.13 -8.31
CA ARG A 143 -7.25 -22.34 -9.09
C ARG A 143 -6.07 -23.29 -8.94
N ASP A 144 -6.34 -24.58 -8.77
CA ASP A 144 -5.31 -25.61 -8.56
C ASP A 144 -4.33 -25.24 -7.42
N ASP A 145 -4.87 -24.71 -6.33
CA ASP A 145 -4.15 -24.19 -5.15
C ASP A 145 -3.07 -23.13 -5.47
N ALA A 146 -3.21 -22.45 -6.61
CA ALA A 146 -2.28 -21.44 -7.07
C ALA A 146 -2.98 -20.10 -7.36
N VAL A 147 -2.20 -19.02 -7.20
CA VAL A 147 -2.55 -17.66 -7.61
C VAL A 147 -1.48 -17.13 -8.52
N PHE A 148 -1.85 -16.25 -9.46
CA PHE A 148 -0.89 -15.58 -10.34
C PHE A 148 -0.91 -14.07 -10.10
N ILE A 149 0.22 -13.55 -9.64
CA ILE A 149 0.44 -12.13 -9.43
C ILE A 149 1.33 -11.61 -10.56
N ARG A 150 0.89 -10.54 -11.22
CA ARG A 150 1.65 -9.83 -12.25
C ARG A 150 2.02 -8.44 -11.74
N ALA A 151 3.30 -8.09 -11.83
CA ALA A 151 3.78 -6.72 -11.66
C ALA A 151 4.33 -6.25 -13.00
N ALA A 152 3.64 -5.30 -13.65
CA ALA A 152 4.08 -4.69 -14.89
C ALA A 152 4.70 -3.32 -14.58
N VAL A 153 5.92 -3.09 -15.06
CA VAL A 153 6.63 -1.81 -14.93
C VAL A 153 6.79 -1.19 -16.31
N GLU A 154 6.49 0.10 -16.44
CA GLU A 154 6.68 0.83 -17.69
C GLU A 154 8.16 0.85 -18.10
N LEU A 155 8.44 0.34 -19.30
CA LEU A 155 9.78 0.32 -19.88
C LEU A 155 10.07 1.62 -20.64
N PRO A 156 11.35 2.03 -20.75
CA PRO A 156 11.75 3.10 -21.66
C PRO A 156 11.28 2.83 -23.09
N ARG A 157 10.87 3.88 -23.80
CA ARG A 157 10.40 3.76 -25.17
C ARG A 157 11.53 3.32 -26.09
N LYS A 158 11.23 2.40 -27.02
CA LYS A 158 12.16 2.06 -28.10
C LYS A 158 12.40 3.32 -28.94
N ILE A 159 13.67 3.62 -29.20
CA ILE A 159 14.05 4.56 -30.24
C ILE A 159 13.90 3.79 -31.55
N LEU A 160 12.89 4.13 -32.34
CA LEU A 160 12.74 3.58 -33.69
C LEU A 160 13.83 4.24 -34.56
N SER A 161 14.74 3.42 -35.09
CA SER A 161 15.70 3.80 -36.12
C SER A 161 15.08 3.66 -37.51
#